data_AF-A0A4Q2A2N7-F1
#
_entry.id   AF-A0A4Q2A2N7-F1
#
_cell.length_a   1.000
_cell.length_b   1.000
_cell.length_c   1.000
_cell.angle_alpha   90.00
_cell.angle_beta   90.00
_cell.angle_gamma   90.00
#
_symmetry.space_group_name_H-M   'P 1'
#
loop_
_entity.id
_entity.type
_entity.pdbx_description
1 polymer ?
#
loop_
_entity_poly.entity_id
_entity_poly.type
_entity_poly.pdbx_seq_one_letter_code
_entity_poly.pdbx_strand_id
1 'polypeptide(L)'
;MTPNDLVLTPTGLRFGGRRYPCTIGRGGISGAKREGDGATPAGIHRIVGMLYRPDRMARPANWALPIRPGDLWSDDPDHEDYNLMVRAPYPHSHEVLRRADPLYDLVIVTDWNWPRAARGRGSCIFVHRWRRPGYPTAGCIALRPDHLRRIAAGICHGTRLIVR
;
A
#
# COMPACT_ATOMS: atom_id res chain seq x y z
N MET A 1 12.44 6.19 16.33
CA MET A 1 11.22 6.54 15.57
C MET A 1 11.14 8.04 15.51
N THR A 2 10.86 8.62 14.35
CA THR A 2 10.77 10.07 14.17
C THR A 2 9.31 10.48 13.90
N PRO A 3 8.98 11.78 13.92
CA PRO A 3 7.69 12.27 13.44
C PRO A 3 7.40 11.96 11.97
N ASN A 4 8.45 11.70 11.17
CA ASN A 4 8.37 11.38 9.74
C ASN A 4 8.13 9.89 9.46
N ASP A 5 8.06 9.04 10.50
CA ASP A 5 7.66 7.64 10.37
C ASP A 5 6.13 7.53 10.46
N LEU A 6 5.51 6.76 9.57
CA LEU A 6 4.13 6.27 9.75
C LEU A 6 4.19 5.12 10.76
N VAL A 7 3.63 5.30 11.94
CA VAL A 7 3.65 4.26 12.99
C VAL A 7 2.25 3.76 13.23
N LEU A 8 2.00 2.50 12.92
CA LEU A 8 0.73 1.85 13.25
C LEU A 8 0.65 1.67 14.77
N THR A 9 -0.47 2.06 15.34
CA THR A 9 -0.79 1.95 16.76
C THR A 9 -2.15 1.28 16.92
N PRO A 10 -2.52 0.78 18.13
CA PRO A 10 -3.83 0.18 18.37
C PRO A 10 -5.03 1.07 18.04
N THR A 11 -4.83 2.38 17.95
CA THR A 11 -5.90 3.38 17.72
C THR A 11 -5.78 4.10 16.37
N GLY A 12 -4.85 3.67 15.50
CA GLY A 12 -4.68 4.24 14.16
C GLY A 12 -3.22 4.44 13.75
N LEU A 13 -3.02 5.10 12.61
CA LEU A 13 -1.72 5.39 12.03
C LEU A 13 -1.23 6.78 12.48
N ARG A 14 -0.10 6.85 13.16
CA ARG A 14 0.52 8.11 13.59
C ARG A 14 1.50 8.62 12.53
N PHE A 15 1.41 9.89 12.16
CA PHE A 15 2.31 10.55 11.23
C PHE A 15 2.29 12.07 11.42
N GLY A 16 3.45 12.74 11.40
CA GLY A 16 3.53 14.21 11.52
C GLY A 16 2.88 14.78 12.78
N GLY A 17 3.04 14.09 13.92
CA GLY A 17 2.42 14.48 15.20
C GLY A 17 0.91 14.25 15.31
N ARG A 18 0.26 13.72 14.26
CA ARG A 18 -1.18 13.43 14.22
C ARG A 18 -1.46 11.94 14.21
N ARG A 19 -2.66 11.54 14.63
CA ARG A 19 -3.16 10.18 14.53
C ARG A 19 -4.34 10.12 13.58
N TYR A 20 -4.31 9.16 12.67
CA TYR A 20 -5.31 8.96 11.63
C TYR A 20 -5.97 7.59 11.84
N PRO A 21 -7.31 7.52 11.93
CA PRO A 21 -8.01 6.24 11.88
C PRO A 21 -7.65 5.50 10.60
N CYS A 22 -7.38 4.21 10.73
CA CYS A 22 -7.06 3.32 9.62
C CYS A 22 -7.63 1.93 9.88
N THR A 23 -7.76 1.14 8.82
CA THR A 23 -8.02 -0.30 8.90
C THR A 23 -6.81 -1.07 8.41
N ILE A 24 -6.68 -2.30 8.89
CA ILE A 24 -5.60 -3.22 8.55
C ILE A 24 -6.19 -4.49 7.94
N GLY A 25 -5.31 -5.45 7.64
CA GLY A 25 -5.70 -6.77 7.19
C GLY A 25 -6.69 -7.45 8.13
N ARG A 26 -7.67 -8.16 7.56
CA ARG A 26 -8.64 -8.99 8.32
C ARG A 26 -7.97 -10.06 9.20
N GLY A 27 -6.75 -10.47 8.84
CA GLY A 27 -5.91 -11.40 9.60
C GLY A 27 -5.10 -10.74 10.72
N GLY A 28 -5.31 -9.45 11.00
CA GLY A 28 -4.55 -8.71 12.00
C GLY A 28 -3.11 -8.41 11.58
N ILE A 29 -2.23 -8.24 12.54
CA ILE A 29 -0.79 -8.02 12.33
C ILE A 29 -0.06 -9.35 12.47
N SER A 30 0.86 -9.67 11.56
CA SER A 30 1.62 -10.93 11.61
C SER A 30 3.10 -10.73 11.27
N GLY A 31 4.00 -11.31 12.07
CA GLY A 31 5.41 -11.45 11.72
C GLY A 31 5.69 -12.61 10.74
N ALA A 32 4.72 -13.51 10.57
CA ALA A 32 4.79 -14.68 9.70
C ALA A 32 3.83 -14.55 8.51
N LYS A 33 3.80 -13.37 7.87
CA LYS A 33 2.96 -13.05 6.71
C LYS A 33 3.17 -14.04 5.55
N ARG A 34 2.07 -14.50 4.97
CA ARG A 34 1.99 -15.39 3.80
C ARG A 34 0.98 -14.86 2.78
N GLU A 35 1.08 -15.29 1.53
CA GLU A 35 0.11 -14.92 0.50
C GLU A 35 -1.30 -15.39 0.89
N GLY A 36 -2.31 -14.53 0.67
CA GLY A 36 -3.72 -14.85 0.98
C GLY A 36 -4.14 -14.88 2.46
N ASP A 37 -3.22 -14.78 3.43
CA ASP A 37 -3.54 -14.85 4.87
C ASP A 37 -4.39 -13.68 5.41
N GLY A 38 -4.52 -12.61 4.62
CA GLY A 38 -5.27 -11.42 5.00
C GLY A 38 -4.59 -10.54 6.06
N ALA A 39 -3.35 -10.82 6.47
CA ALA A 39 -2.66 -10.13 7.55
C ALA A 39 -1.82 -8.94 7.04
N THR A 40 -1.66 -7.92 7.89
CA THR A 40 -0.70 -6.83 7.66
C THR A 40 0.67 -7.25 8.21
N PRO A 41 1.75 -7.20 7.42
CA PRO A 41 3.06 -7.66 7.87
C PRO A 41 3.64 -6.75 8.95
N ALA A 42 4.00 -7.33 10.09
CA ALA A 42 4.79 -6.66 11.12
C ALA A 42 6.20 -6.34 10.58
N GLY A 43 6.77 -5.24 11.04
CA GLY A 43 8.13 -4.83 10.67
C GLY A 43 8.28 -3.34 10.40
N ILE A 44 9.45 -2.99 9.90
CA ILE A 44 9.78 -1.64 9.44
C ILE A 44 9.92 -1.72 7.92
N HIS A 45 9.00 -1.08 7.21
CA HIS A 45 8.92 -1.08 5.75
C HIS A 45 9.25 0.32 5.23
N ARG A 46 10.10 0.43 4.23
CA ARG A 46 10.35 1.70 3.52
C ARG A 46 9.17 2.02 2.61
N ILE A 47 8.93 3.31 2.39
CA ILE A 47 8.08 3.77 1.30
C ILE A 47 8.95 3.86 0.04
N VAL A 48 8.62 3.06 -0.97
CA VAL A 48 9.43 2.93 -2.21
C VAL A 48 8.74 3.47 -3.45
N GLY A 49 7.47 3.83 -3.35
CA GLY A 49 6.74 4.38 -4.48
C GLY A 49 5.43 5.04 -4.07
N MET A 50 4.91 5.88 -4.96
CA MET A 50 3.59 6.48 -4.83
C MET A 50 2.99 6.60 -6.22
N LEU A 51 1.82 6.02 -6.37
CA LEU A 51 1.07 6.01 -7.61
C LEU A 51 -0.23 6.77 -7.43
N TYR A 52 -0.68 7.51 -8.44
CA TYR A 52 -1.92 8.27 -8.38
C TYR A 52 -2.69 8.28 -9.70
N ARG A 53 -4.00 8.54 -9.64
CA ARG A 53 -4.88 8.70 -10.81
C ARG A 53 -4.96 10.17 -11.24
N PRO A 54 -4.25 10.60 -12.31
CA PRO A 54 -4.27 11.99 -12.75
C PRO A 54 -5.65 12.45 -13.25
N ASP A 55 -6.51 11.53 -13.68
CA ASP A 55 -7.89 11.80 -14.08
C ASP A 55 -8.86 12.01 -12.91
N ARG A 56 -8.44 11.73 -11.67
CA ARG A 56 -9.30 11.82 -10.47
C ARG A 56 -8.76 12.76 -9.41
N MET A 57 -7.47 13.02 -9.41
CA MET A 57 -6.84 13.89 -8.42
C MET A 57 -5.59 14.58 -8.94
N ALA A 58 -5.32 15.76 -8.38
CA ALA A 58 -4.05 16.44 -8.54
C ALA A 58 -2.91 15.58 -7.97
N ARG A 59 -1.72 15.72 -8.56
CA ARG A 59 -0.51 15.01 -8.14
C ARG A 59 -0.22 15.30 -6.66
N PRO A 60 -0.16 14.28 -5.79
CA PRO A 60 -0.05 14.47 -4.33
C PRO A 60 1.36 14.84 -3.86
N ALA A 61 2.39 14.42 -4.60
CA ALA A 61 3.79 14.75 -4.36
C ALA A 61 4.52 14.83 -5.71
N ASN A 62 5.55 15.67 -5.84
CA ASN A 62 6.28 15.85 -7.10
C ASN A 62 6.86 14.54 -7.68
N TRP A 63 7.21 13.59 -6.81
CA TRP A 63 7.76 12.27 -7.14
C TRP A 63 6.69 11.18 -7.37
N ALA A 64 5.40 11.48 -7.20
CA ALA A 64 4.32 10.52 -7.45
C ALA A 64 4.15 10.24 -8.95
N LEU A 65 4.01 8.98 -9.32
CA LEU A 65 3.89 8.52 -10.71
C LEU A 65 2.43 8.24 -11.10
N PRO A 66 2.02 8.53 -12.35
CA PRO A 66 0.65 8.31 -12.78
C PRO A 66 0.36 6.81 -12.97
N ILE A 67 -0.79 6.35 -12.47
CA ILE A 67 -1.38 5.04 -12.81
C ILE A 67 -2.01 5.16 -14.20
N ARG A 68 -1.41 4.50 -15.18
CA ARG A 68 -1.84 4.49 -16.58
C ARG A 68 -2.85 3.35 -16.84
N PRO A 69 -3.67 3.45 -17.89
CA PRO A 69 -4.47 2.32 -18.35
C PRO A 69 -3.59 1.11 -18.61
N GLY A 70 -3.99 -0.07 -18.12
CA GLY A 70 -3.22 -1.31 -18.26
C GLY A 70 -2.07 -1.48 -17.27
N ASP A 71 -1.86 -0.58 -16.30
CA ASP A 71 -0.92 -0.83 -15.19
C ASP A 71 -1.50 -1.86 -14.22
N LEU A 72 -0.70 -2.87 -13.91
CA LEU A 72 -1.04 -4.01 -13.07
C LEU A 72 0.07 -4.23 -12.02
N TRP A 73 -0.23 -5.02 -11.00
CA TRP A 73 0.77 -5.51 -10.04
C TRP A 73 0.62 -7.02 -9.90
N SER A 74 1.66 -7.80 -10.21
CA SER A 74 1.54 -9.25 -10.15
C SER A 74 1.49 -9.72 -8.70
N ASP A 75 0.50 -10.56 -8.39
CA ASP A 75 0.33 -11.24 -7.10
C ASP A 75 0.50 -12.76 -7.23
N ASP A 76 1.01 -13.22 -8.38
CA ASP A 76 1.17 -14.63 -8.70
C ASP A 76 2.50 -15.19 -8.14
N PRO A 77 2.48 -16.03 -7.10
CA PRO A 77 3.69 -16.52 -6.46
C PRO A 77 4.46 -17.54 -7.31
N ASP A 78 3.92 -18.02 -8.43
CA ASP A 78 4.55 -19.02 -9.30
C ASP A 78 5.28 -18.38 -10.50
N HIS A 79 5.11 -17.08 -10.72
CA HIS A 79 5.74 -16.34 -11.81
C HIS A 79 6.95 -15.50 -11.38
N GLU A 80 7.84 -15.19 -12.33
CA GLU A 80 9.07 -14.42 -12.07
C GLU A 80 8.79 -12.97 -11.70
N ASP A 81 7.68 -12.42 -12.20
CA ASP A 81 7.24 -11.05 -11.92
C ASP A 81 6.54 -10.90 -10.57
N TYR A 82 6.55 -11.93 -9.71
CA TYR A 82 5.84 -11.92 -8.43
C TYR A 82 6.14 -10.66 -7.62
N ASN A 83 5.08 -9.96 -7.21
CA ASN A 83 5.11 -8.70 -6.47
C ASN A 83 5.84 -7.55 -7.21
N LEU A 84 5.87 -7.57 -8.54
CA LEU A 84 6.36 -6.47 -9.38
C LEU A 84 5.23 -5.78 -10.13
N MET A 85 5.48 -4.53 -10.53
CA MET A 85 4.59 -3.80 -11.42
C MET A 85 4.75 -4.33 -12.85
N VAL A 86 3.63 -4.72 -13.46
CA VAL A 86 3.56 -5.29 -14.82
C VAL A 86 2.51 -4.54 -15.63
N ARG A 87 2.33 -4.90 -16.90
CA ARG A 87 1.35 -4.25 -17.79
C ARG A 87 0.53 -5.23 -18.60
N ALA A 88 -0.73 -4.87 -18.82
CA ALA A 88 -1.62 -5.59 -19.71
C ALA A 88 -1.12 -5.54 -21.18
N PRO A 89 -1.28 -6.62 -21.97
CA PRO A 89 -1.85 -7.91 -21.55
C PRO A 89 -0.87 -8.71 -20.66
N TYR A 90 -1.38 -9.25 -19.55
CA TYR A 90 -0.62 -10.07 -18.61
C TYR A 90 -1.52 -11.23 -18.15
N PRO A 91 -1.20 -12.49 -18.51
CA PRO A 91 -2.13 -13.61 -18.34
C PRO A 91 -2.12 -14.20 -16.93
N HIS A 92 -1.10 -13.91 -16.12
CA HIS A 92 -0.93 -14.44 -14.76
C HIS A 92 -1.74 -13.65 -13.73
N SER A 93 -1.85 -14.16 -12.51
CA SER A 93 -2.60 -13.46 -11.46
C SER A 93 -2.02 -12.06 -11.20
N HIS A 94 -2.92 -11.08 -11.06
CA HIS A 94 -2.55 -9.69 -10.84
C HIS A 94 -3.66 -8.85 -10.21
N GLU A 95 -3.23 -7.79 -9.53
CA GLU A 95 -4.07 -6.69 -9.08
C GLU A 95 -4.12 -5.59 -10.17
N VAL A 96 -5.31 -5.10 -10.48
CA VAL A 96 -5.50 -3.99 -11.42
C VAL A 96 -5.29 -2.67 -10.69
N LEU A 97 -4.26 -1.90 -11.06
CA LEU A 97 -3.98 -0.62 -10.39
C LEU A 97 -4.99 0.47 -10.82
N ARG A 98 -5.41 0.47 -12.08
CA ARG A 98 -6.40 1.43 -12.60
C ARG A 98 -7.84 0.94 -12.41
N ARG A 99 -8.29 0.86 -11.16
CA ARG A 99 -9.64 0.37 -10.79
C ARG A 99 -10.75 1.32 -11.24
N ALA A 100 -11.93 0.73 -11.46
CA ALA A 100 -13.18 1.47 -11.67
C ALA A 100 -13.66 2.13 -10.37
N ASP A 101 -13.54 1.43 -9.24
CA ASP A 101 -13.72 2.02 -7.91
C ASP A 101 -12.54 2.94 -7.55
N PRO A 102 -12.65 3.77 -6.49
CA PRO A 102 -11.60 4.74 -6.16
C PRO A 102 -10.47 4.17 -5.30
N LEU A 103 -10.47 2.86 -5.00
CA LEU A 103 -9.61 2.27 -3.96
C LEU A 103 -8.12 2.60 -4.19
N TYR A 104 -7.71 2.67 -5.45
CA TYR A 104 -6.36 2.99 -5.91
C TYR A 104 -6.30 4.31 -6.70
N ASP A 105 -7.11 5.30 -6.34
CA ASP A 105 -6.88 6.67 -6.78
C ASP A 105 -5.52 7.19 -6.31
N LEU A 106 -5.06 6.70 -5.16
CA LEU A 106 -3.75 6.93 -4.57
C LEU A 106 -3.26 5.66 -3.87
N VAL A 107 -2.07 5.19 -4.25
CA VAL A 107 -1.40 4.01 -3.70
C VAL A 107 -0.01 4.43 -3.22
N ILE A 108 0.32 4.13 -1.97
CA ILE A 108 1.68 4.27 -1.45
C ILE A 108 2.26 2.87 -1.32
N VAL A 109 3.40 2.65 -1.97
CA VAL A 109 4.05 1.34 -2.12
C VAL A 109 5.07 1.15 -1.00
N THR A 110 5.03 -0.02 -0.36
CA THR A 110 6.00 -0.42 0.67
C THR A 110 7.04 -1.38 0.08
N ASP A 111 8.21 -1.50 0.73
CA ASP A 111 9.23 -2.51 0.35
C ASP A 111 8.93 -3.92 0.88
N TRP A 112 7.71 -4.20 1.34
CA TRP A 112 7.36 -5.56 1.76
C TRP A 112 7.49 -6.52 0.59
N ASN A 113 8.37 -7.51 0.77
CA ASN A 113 8.65 -8.56 -0.21
C ASN A 113 9.05 -8.02 -1.60
N TRP A 114 9.73 -6.87 -1.65
CA TRP A 114 10.12 -6.17 -2.88
C TRP A 114 11.55 -5.61 -2.74
N PRO A 115 12.37 -5.52 -3.81
CA PRO A 115 12.11 -5.89 -5.20
C PRO A 115 12.40 -7.36 -5.52
N ARG A 116 13.07 -8.08 -4.62
CA ARG A 116 13.36 -9.51 -4.77
C ARG A 116 12.35 -10.28 -3.94
N ALA A 117 11.20 -10.58 -4.55
CA ALA A 117 10.11 -11.24 -3.87
C ALA A 117 10.44 -12.71 -3.61
N ALA A 118 10.35 -13.12 -2.34
CA ALA A 118 10.31 -14.51 -1.98
C ALA A 118 8.86 -15.01 -2.16
N ARG A 119 8.70 -16.04 -2.99
CA ARG A 119 7.41 -16.65 -3.37
C ARG A 119 6.55 -16.94 -2.13
N GLY A 120 5.27 -16.58 -2.19
CA GLY A 120 4.30 -16.86 -1.15
C GLY A 120 4.43 -16.05 0.15
N ARG A 121 5.34 -15.07 0.25
CA ARG A 121 5.46 -14.19 1.43
C ARG A 121 4.51 -12.98 1.42
N GLY A 122 3.56 -12.97 0.50
CA GLY A 122 2.59 -11.89 0.33
C GLY A 122 3.08 -10.84 -0.67
N SER A 123 2.12 -10.26 -1.39
CA SER A 123 2.30 -9.23 -2.40
C SER A 123 1.33 -8.08 -2.16
N CYS A 124 1.42 -7.02 -2.98
CA CYS A 124 0.44 -5.92 -2.99
C CYS A 124 0.19 -5.27 -1.61
N ILE A 125 1.22 -5.20 -0.75
CA ILE A 125 1.11 -4.54 0.55
C ILE A 125 1.30 -3.03 0.37
N PHE A 126 0.18 -2.34 0.28
CA PHE A 126 0.10 -0.91 0.05
C PHE A 126 -0.52 -0.14 1.21
N VAL A 127 -0.38 1.18 1.17
CA VAL A 127 -1.25 2.11 1.90
C VAL A 127 -2.17 2.81 0.91
N HIS A 128 -3.48 2.68 1.10
CA HIS A 128 -4.49 3.21 0.17
C HIS A 128 -5.74 3.70 0.91
N ARG A 129 -6.81 4.09 0.20
CA ARG A 129 -8.06 4.51 0.86
C ARG A 129 -8.89 3.31 1.29
N TRP A 130 -9.64 3.39 2.38
CA TRP A 130 -10.62 2.35 2.70
C TRP A 130 -11.82 2.41 1.75
N ARG A 131 -12.56 1.30 1.66
CA ARG A 131 -13.88 1.26 0.99
C ARG A 131 -14.92 2.05 1.80
N ARG A 132 -14.96 1.78 3.10
CA ARG A 132 -15.77 2.50 4.11
C ARG A 132 -15.07 2.39 5.47
N PRO A 133 -15.36 3.29 6.43
CA PRO A 133 -14.77 3.23 7.76
C PRO A 133 -14.95 1.83 8.39
N GLY A 134 -13.89 1.32 9.01
CA GLY A 134 -13.91 0.01 9.69
C GLY A 134 -13.84 -1.23 8.79
N TYR A 135 -13.92 -1.10 7.46
CA TYR A 135 -13.82 -2.26 6.57
C TYR A 135 -12.37 -2.76 6.46
N PRO A 136 -12.08 -4.03 6.80
CA PRO A 136 -10.72 -4.57 6.79
C PRO A 136 -10.20 -4.77 5.36
N THR A 137 -8.87 -4.85 5.24
CA THR A 137 -8.18 -5.12 3.97
C THR A 137 -7.77 -6.59 3.88
N ALA A 138 -7.12 -6.97 2.77
CA ALA A 138 -6.45 -8.27 2.62
C ALA A 138 -4.97 -8.25 3.09
N GLY A 139 -4.52 -7.16 3.74
CA GLY A 139 -3.16 -7.03 4.27
C GLY A 139 -2.59 -5.60 4.20
N CYS A 140 -3.16 -4.75 3.33
CA CYS A 140 -2.86 -3.32 3.25
C CYS A 140 -3.25 -2.55 4.52
N ILE A 141 -2.77 -1.30 4.61
CA ILE A 141 -3.30 -0.31 5.54
C ILE A 141 -4.20 0.65 4.76
N ALA A 142 -5.42 0.88 5.24
CA ALA A 142 -6.38 1.72 4.53
C ALA A 142 -6.91 2.87 5.38
N LEU A 143 -7.01 4.08 4.80
CA LEU A 143 -7.39 5.31 5.51
C LEU A 143 -8.55 6.05 4.84
N ARG A 144 -9.10 7.07 5.51
CA ARG A 144 -9.99 8.04 4.86
C ARG A 144 -9.25 8.75 3.70
N PRO A 145 -9.89 9.06 2.56
CA PRO A 145 -9.21 9.60 1.39
C PRO A 145 -8.41 10.89 1.62
N ASP A 146 -8.95 11.84 2.37
CA ASP A 146 -8.28 13.10 2.67
C ASP A 146 -7.17 12.94 3.72
N HIS A 147 -7.29 11.96 4.63
CA HIS A 147 -6.18 11.56 5.52
C HIS A 147 -5.03 10.99 4.71
N LEU A 148 -5.32 10.07 3.78
CA LEU A 148 -4.34 9.49 2.89
C LEU A 148 -3.64 10.56 2.06
N ARG A 149 -4.40 11.50 1.47
CA ARG A 149 -3.83 12.62 0.71
C ARG A 149 -2.91 13.50 1.56
N ARG A 150 -3.29 13.79 2.81
CA ARG A 150 -2.46 14.58 3.73
C ARG A 150 -1.17 13.85 4.12
N ILE A 151 -1.26 12.55 4.36
CA ILE A 151 -0.08 11.71 4.62
C ILE A 151 0.83 11.71 3.39
N ALA A 152 0.29 11.43 2.21
CA ALA A 152 1.05 11.36 0.97
C ALA A 152 1.84 12.66 0.69
N ALA A 153 1.21 13.82 0.87
CA ALA A 153 1.88 15.11 0.69
C ALA A 153 3.02 15.37 1.69
N GLY A 154 3.03 14.69 2.85
CA GLY A 154 4.07 14.83 3.87
C GLY A 154 5.17 13.77 3.80
N ILE A 155 5.04 12.73 2.98
CA ILE A 155 6.06 11.68 2.85
C ILE A 155 7.31 12.27 2.19
N CYS A 156 8.45 12.06 2.85
CA CYS A 156 9.76 12.48 2.35
C CYS A 156 10.73 11.29 2.27
N HIS A 157 11.91 11.53 1.71
CA HIS A 157 12.95 10.50 1.65
C HIS A 157 13.31 10.00 3.06
N GLY A 158 13.35 8.68 3.24
CA GLY A 158 13.61 8.04 4.53
C GLY A 158 12.38 7.87 5.42
N THR A 159 11.19 8.32 5.01
CA THR A 159 9.93 7.95 5.68
C THR A 159 9.72 6.44 5.63
N ARG A 160 9.33 5.86 6.77
CA ARG A 160 9.08 4.42 6.92
C ARG A 160 7.68 4.18 7.46
N LEU A 161 7.10 3.05 7.09
CA LEU A 161 5.95 2.45 7.76
C LEU A 161 6.44 1.46 8.83
N ILE A 162 5.97 1.63 10.07
CA ILE A 162 6.33 0.79 11.20
C ILE A 162 5.07 0.12 11.73
N VAL A 163 5.06 -1.21 11.67
CA VAL A 163 3.99 -2.08 12.13
C VAL A 163 4.53 -2.95 13.26
N ARG A 164 3.93 -2.91 14.45
CA ARG A 164 4.32 -3.71 15.61
C ARG A 164 3.11 -4.42 16.19
#